data_AF-A0A157Z819-F1
#
_entry.id   AF-A0A157Z819-F1
#
_cell.length_a   1.000
_cell.length_b   1.000
_cell.length_c   1.000
_cell.angle_alpha   90.00
_cell.angle_beta   90.00
_cell.angle_gamma   90.00
#
_symmetry.space_group_name_H-M   'P 1'
#
loop_
_entity.id
_entity.type
_entity.pdbx_description
1 polymer ?
#
loop_
_entity_poly.entity_id
_entity_poly.type
_entity_poly.pdbx_seq_one_letter_code
_entity_poly.pdbx_strand_id
1 'polypeptide(L)'
;MKRAAIGIMDPFSDIKPQGAFSALLADQDLTHLERVLRRSLSGDLGGPLLPPSYWRERLAAITRRSHLSHTQIQTVHRLFLHIDAFEAAARSREDELRRERALAAGNGKAESA
;
A
#
# COMPACT_ATOMS: atom_id res chain seq x y z
N MET A 1 -7.44 -28.09 -48.75
CA MET A 1 -6.76 -26.93 -48.14
C MET A 1 -7.78 -25.97 -47.54
N LYS A 2 -8.11 -26.12 -46.25
CA LYS A 2 -8.79 -25.10 -45.43
C LYS A 2 -8.27 -25.27 -44.01
N ARG A 3 -7.34 -24.41 -43.58
CA ARG A 3 -6.83 -24.36 -42.21
C ARG A 3 -7.92 -23.73 -41.35
N ALA A 4 -8.57 -24.53 -40.50
CA ALA A 4 -9.46 -24.02 -39.47
C ALA A 4 -8.59 -23.36 -38.39
N ALA A 5 -8.85 -22.08 -38.14
CA ALA A 5 -8.22 -21.33 -37.07
C ALA A 5 -8.54 -22.03 -35.74
N ILE A 6 -7.48 -22.47 -35.07
CA ILE A 6 -7.52 -22.86 -33.66
C ILE A 6 -7.89 -21.59 -32.91
N GLY A 7 -9.17 -21.47 -32.56
CA GLY A 7 -9.62 -20.53 -31.54
C GLY A 7 -8.88 -20.89 -30.26
N ILE A 8 -7.88 -20.10 -29.93
CA ILE A 8 -7.22 -20.11 -28.63
C ILE A 8 -8.33 -19.76 -27.63
N MET A 9 -8.91 -20.79 -27.03
CA MET A 9 -9.78 -20.66 -25.88
C MET A 9 -8.92 -20.10 -24.76
N ASP A 10 -9.08 -18.80 -24.51
CA ASP A 10 -8.51 -18.11 -23.36
C ASP A 10 -9.06 -18.80 -22.09
N PRO A 11 -8.23 -19.50 -21.30
CA PRO A 11 -8.73 -20.27 -20.15
C PRO A 11 -9.13 -19.39 -18.96
N PHE A 12 -9.21 -18.06 -19.11
CA PHE A 12 -9.50 -17.14 -18.01
C PHE A 12 -10.84 -16.40 -18.14
N SER A 13 -11.63 -16.64 -19.18
CA SER A 13 -12.80 -15.79 -19.48
C SER A 13 -14.14 -16.22 -18.89
N ASP A 14 -14.23 -17.25 -18.04
CA ASP A 14 -15.52 -17.60 -17.38
C ASP A 14 -15.39 -17.94 -15.89
N ILE A 15 -14.79 -17.03 -15.13
CA ILE A 15 -15.12 -16.93 -13.70
C ILE A 15 -15.89 -15.62 -13.57
N LYS A 16 -17.21 -15.69 -13.77
CA LYS A 16 -18.13 -14.66 -13.31
C LYS A 16 -18.45 -14.97 -11.85
N PRO A 17 -17.75 -14.38 -10.86
CA PRO A 17 -18.14 -14.57 -9.48
C PRO A 17 -19.48 -13.88 -9.28
N GLN A 18 -20.50 -14.66 -8.95
CA GLN A 18 -21.80 -14.13 -8.57
C GLN A 18 -21.61 -13.14 -7.42
N GLY A 19 -22.18 -11.94 -7.53
CA GLY A 19 -21.71 -10.71 -6.87
C GLY A 19 -21.51 -10.76 -5.35
N ALA A 20 -22.17 -11.68 -4.63
CA ALA A 20 -21.96 -11.87 -3.20
C ALA A 20 -20.67 -12.68 -2.86
N PHE A 21 -20.31 -13.66 -3.69
CA PHE A 21 -19.09 -14.47 -3.53
C PHE A 21 -17.84 -13.67 -3.89
N SER A 22 -17.93 -12.80 -4.91
CA SER A 22 -16.86 -11.87 -5.26
C SER A 22 -16.62 -10.82 -4.17
N ALA A 23 -17.69 -10.35 -3.52
CA ALA A 23 -17.60 -9.38 -2.44
C ALA A 23 -16.99 -10.01 -1.17
N LEU A 24 -17.37 -11.24 -0.81
CA LEU A 24 -16.80 -11.95 0.35
C LEU A 24 -15.33 -12.32 0.13
N LEU A 25 -14.97 -12.74 -1.09
CA LEU A 25 -13.58 -13.00 -1.46
C LEU A 25 -12.76 -11.70 -1.47
N ALA A 26 -13.33 -10.61 -1.98
CA ALA A 26 -12.73 -9.29 -1.91
C ALA A 26 -12.61 -8.77 -0.47
N ASP A 27 -13.53 -9.09 0.44
CA ASP A 27 -13.44 -8.73 1.87
C ASP A 27 -12.29 -9.49 2.56
N GLN A 28 -12.13 -10.78 2.25
CA GLN A 28 -11.00 -11.57 2.75
C GLN A 28 -9.67 -11.07 2.19
N ASP A 29 -9.62 -10.79 0.88
CA ASP A 29 -8.43 -10.24 0.22
C ASP A 29 -8.06 -8.86 0.77
N LEU A 30 -9.05 -8.01 1.05
CA LEU A 30 -8.84 -6.69 1.62
C LEU A 30 -8.36 -6.77 3.08
N THR A 31 -8.93 -7.67 3.88
CA THR A 31 -8.48 -7.92 5.25
C THR A 31 -7.07 -8.51 5.28
N HIS A 32 -6.74 -9.41 4.35
CA HIS A 32 -5.40 -9.93 4.18
C HIS A 32 -4.43 -8.81 3.77
N LEU A 33 -4.81 -7.98 2.80
CA LEU A 33 -4.03 -6.84 2.36
C LEU A 33 -3.79 -5.84 3.48
N GLU A 34 -4.78 -5.55 4.33
CA GLU A 34 -4.60 -4.74 5.53
C GLU A 34 -3.48 -5.31 6.41
N ARG A 35 -3.55 -6.60 6.74
CA ARG A 35 -2.56 -7.24 7.60
C ARG A 35 -1.15 -7.19 7.00
N VAL A 36 -1.03 -7.49 5.71
CA VAL A 36 0.27 -7.46 5.01
C VAL A 36 0.81 -6.04 4.93
N LEU A 37 -0.03 -5.05 4.61
CA LEU A 37 0.35 -3.64 4.56
C LEU A 37 0.84 -3.16 5.93
N ARG A 38 0.10 -3.43 7.00
CA ARG A 38 0.48 -3.04 8.36
C ARG A 38 1.80 -3.71 8.78
N ARG A 39 1.95 -5.02 8.55
CA ARG A 39 3.21 -5.75 8.79
C ARG A 39 4.37 -5.15 7.98
N SER A 40 4.12 -4.83 6.71
CA SER A 40 5.12 -4.26 5.81
C SER A 40 5.57 -2.88 6.26
N LEU A 41 4.68 -2.03 6.78
CA LEU A 41 5.02 -0.69 7.26
C LEU A 41 5.65 -0.71 8.66
N SER A 42 5.24 -1.63 9.53
CA SER A 42 5.83 -1.78 10.87
C SER A 42 7.28 -2.27 10.88
N GLY A 43 7.79 -2.77 9.75
CA GLY A 43 9.23 -2.92 9.55
C GLY A 43 9.93 -3.84 10.54
N ASP A 44 9.38 -5.03 10.76
CA ASP A 44 9.94 -6.05 11.68
C ASP A 44 11.36 -6.53 11.29
N LEU A 45 11.87 -6.12 10.11
CA LEU A 45 13.17 -6.53 9.55
C LEU A 45 13.93 -5.38 8.87
N GLY A 46 14.12 -4.23 9.56
CA GLY A 46 15.09 -3.21 9.12
C GLY A 46 14.56 -2.13 8.17
N GLY A 47 13.24 -1.93 8.12
CA GLY A 47 12.58 -0.88 7.33
C GLY A 47 11.32 -1.40 6.62
N PRO A 48 10.52 -0.51 6.00
CA PRO A 48 9.37 -0.95 5.23
C PRO A 48 9.84 -1.78 4.04
N LEU A 49 9.42 -3.05 3.99
CA LEU A 49 9.81 -3.98 2.91
C LEU A 49 9.44 -3.44 1.53
N LEU A 50 8.34 -2.69 1.47
CA LEU A 50 7.82 -2.03 0.28
C LEU A 50 7.56 -0.56 0.61
N PRO A 51 7.91 0.37 -0.31
CA PRO A 51 7.71 1.79 -0.07
C PRO A 51 6.21 2.13 0.01
N PRO A 52 5.83 3.17 0.77
CA PRO A 52 4.46 3.69 0.83
C PRO A 52 3.81 3.93 -0.54
N SER A 53 4.59 4.38 -1.54
CA SER A 53 4.14 4.63 -2.92
C SER A 53 3.59 3.38 -3.60
N TYR A 54 4.24 2.23 -3.42
CA TYR A 54 3.80 0.95 -3.98
C TYR A 54 2.41 0.56 -3.45
N TRP A 55 2.19 0.72 -2.14
CA TRP A 55 0.90 0.40 -1.53
C TRP A 55 -0.22 1.31 -2.02
N ARG A 56 0.07 2.60 -2.25
CA ARG A 56 -0.91 3.53 -2.84
C ARG A 56 -1.33 3.12 -4.25
N GLU A 57 -0.37 2.76 -5.10
CA GLU A 57 -0.68 2.30 -6.47
C GLU A 57 -1.49 1.00 -6.47
N ARG A 58 -1.14 0.06 -5.59
CA ARG A 58 -1.88 -1.20 -5.40
C ARG A 58 -3.31 -0.96 -4.96
N LEU A 59 -3.52 -0.11 -3.95
CA LEU A 59 -4.87 0.25 -3.48
C LEU A 59 -5.67 0.95 -4.59
N ALA A 60 -5.06 1.88 -5.33
CA ALA A 60 -5.71 2.54 -6.47
C ALA A 60 -6.09 1.55 -7.58
N ALA A 61 -5.26 0.54 -7.84
CA ALA A 61 -5.57 -0.51 -8.81
C ALA A 61 -6.76 -1.37 -8.37
N ILE A 62 -6.85 -1.71 -7.07
CA ILE A 62 -7.97 -2.48 -6.49
C ILE A 62 -9.27 -1.69 -6.60
N THR A 63 -9.26 -0.41 -6.21
CA THR A 63 -10.45 0.45 -6.31
C THR A 63 -10.94 0.64 -7.74
N ARG A 64 -10.03 0.62 -8.73
CA ARG A 64 -10.40 0.75 -10.15
C ARG A 64 -10.96 -0.52 -10.79
N ARG A 65 -10.55 -1.71 -10.31
CA ARG A 65 -10.90 -3.00 -10.92
C ARG A 65 -12.10 -3.69 -10.27
N SER A 66 -12.43 -3.34 -9.03
CA SER A 66 -13.43 -4.04 -8.23
C SER A 66 -14.64 -3.18 -7.93
N HIS A 67 -15.85 -3.75 -8.03
CA HIS A 67 -17.05 -3.16 -7.44
C HIS A 67 -17.00 -3.37 -5.93
N LEU A 68 -16.42 -2.40 -5.22
CA LEU A 68 -16.28 -2.45 -3.77
C LEU A 68 -17.61 -2.15 -3.07
N SER A 69 -17.93 -2.93 -2.04
CA SER A 69 -19.03 -2.61 -1.12
C SER A 69 -18.70 -1.36 -0.30
N HIS A 70 -19.71 -0.76 0.33
CA HIS A 70 -19.49 0.43 1.17
C HIS A 70 -18.46 0.17 2.28
N THR A 71 -18.52 -1.00 2.93
CA THR A 71 -17.55 -1.40 3.96
C THR A 71 -16.14 -1.56 3.40
N GLN A 72 -16.01 -2.11 2.18
CA GLN A 72 -14.72 -2.25 1.52
C GLN A 72 -14.10 -0.89 1.18
N ILE A 73 -14.91 0.06 0.70
CA ILE A 73 -14.47 1.43 0.43
C ILE A 73 -13.97 2.08 1.73
N GLN A 74 -14.71 1.93 2.83
CA GLN A 74 -14.27 2.44 4.13
C GLN A 74 -12.94 1.84 4.58
N THR A 75 -12.74 0.53 4.40
CA THR A 75 -11.48 -0.13 4.74
C THR A 75 -10.34 0.34 3.85
N VAL A 76 -10.53 0.46 2.53
CA VAL A 76 -9.53 1.06 1.62
C VAL A 76 -9.16 2.47 2.07
N HIS A 77 -10.15 3.29 2.43
CA HIS A 77 -9.89 4.65 2.91
C HIS A 77 -9.06 4.68 4.20
N ARG A 78 -9.37 3.78 5.15
CA ARG A 78 -8.55 3.61 6.37
C ARG A 78 -7.12 3.18 6.06
N LEU A 79 -6.91 2.35 5.05
CA LEU A 79 -5.57 1.94 4.61
C LEU A 79 -4.78 3.11 4.02
N PHE A 80 -5.41 3.97 3.21
CA PHE A 80 -4.76 5.19 2.73
C PHE A 80 -4.34 6.10 3.89
N LEU A 81 -5.23 6.35 4.85
CA LEU A 81 -4.91 7.14 6.04
C LEU A 81 -3.76 6.53 6.86
N HIS A 82 -3.69 5.20 6.93
CA HIS A 82 -2.59 4.52 7.62
C HIS A 82 -1.24 4.75 6.93
N ILE A 83 -1.21 4.71 5.59
CA ILE A 83 -0.01 5.05 4.82
C ILE A 83 0.38 6.52 5.05
N ASP A 84 -0.58 7.44 4.99
CA ASP A 84 -0.34 8.87 5.18
C ASP A 84 0.23 9.18 6.58
N ALA A 85 -0.31 8.53 7.62
CA ALA A 85 0.17 8.65 8.98
C ALA A 85 1.61 8.12 9.14
N PHE A 86 1.93 6.99 8.50
CA PHE A 86 3.29 6.44 8.48
C PHE A 86 4.28 7.43 7.85
N GLU A 87 3.94 8.01 6.70
CA GLU A 87 4.80 9.00 6.06
C GLU A 87 4.94 10.29 6.86
N ALA A 88 3.85 10.75 7.49
CA ALA A 88 3.91 11.90 8.38
C ALA A 88 4.86 11.66 9.56
N ALA A 89 4.77 10.49 10.19
CA ALA A 89 5.67 10.09 11.27
C ALA A 89 7.13 9.99 10.80
N ALA A 90 7.36 9.45 9.60
CA ALA A 90 8.70 9.38 9.00
C ALA A 90 9.30 10.78 8.76
N ARG A 91 8.52 11.72 8.21
CA ARG A 91 8.95 13.12 8.02
C ARG A 91 9.27 13.81 9.35
N SER A 92 8.41 13.66 10.36
CA SER A 92 8.65 14.26 11.68
C SER A 92 9.94 13.75 12.32
N ARG A 93 10.23 12.46 12.21
CA ARG A 93 11.48 11.87 12.70
C ARG A 93 12.71 12.41 11.95
N GLU A 94 12.61 12.58 10.64
CA GLU A 94 13.69 13.17 9.85
C GLU A 94 13.94 14.64 10.23
N ASP A 95 12.87 15.41 10.43
CA ASP A 95 12.96 16.81 10.85
C ASP A 95 13.62 16.96 12.22
N GLU A 96 13.30 16.09 13.17
CA GLU A 96 13.93 16.03 14.49
C GLU A 96 15.43 15.75 14.37
N LEU A 97 15.82 14.70 13.64
CA LEU A 97 17.23 14.37 13.39
C LEU A 97 17.97 15.51 12.68
N ARG A 98 17.33 16.20 11.74
CA ARG A 98 17.89 17.37 11.04
C ARG A 98 18.13 18.52 12.02
N ARG A 99 17.17 18.79 12.93
CA ARG A 99 17.31 19.81 13.97
C ARG A 99 18.43 19.48 14.93
N GLU A 100 18.52 18.24 15.40
CA GLU A 100 19.60 17.79 16.28
C GLU A 100 20.98 17.97 15.64
N ARG A 101 21.12 17.61 14.36
CA ARG A 101 22.36 17.84 13.60
C ARG A 101 22.71 19.31 13.45
N ALA A 102 21.71 20.18 13.25
CA ALA A 102 21.91 21.62 13.17
C ALA A 102 22.35 22.21 14.52
N LEU A 103 21.77 21.75 15.63
CA LEU A 103 22.17 22.15 16.99
C LEU A 103 23.61 21.70 17.30
N ALA A 104 23.97 20.47 16.95
CA ALA A 104 25.33 19.95 17.12
C ALA A 104 26.37 20.74 16.28
N ALA A 105 26.02 21.14 15.05
CA ALA A 105 26.88 21.94 14.20
C ALA A 105 27.02 23.41 14.67
N GLY A 106 26.00 23.96 15.34
CA GLY A 106 26.05 25.30 15.92
C GLY A 106 26.93 25.41 17.16
N ASN A 107 26.93 24.37 18.00
CA ASN A 107 27.68 24.39 19.26
C ASN A 107 29.22 24.27 19.07
N GLY A 108 29.67 23.63 17.98
CA GLY A 108 31.10 23.50 17.66
C GLY A 108 31.78 24.78 17.17
N LYS A 109 31.04 25.87 16.89
CA LYS A 109 31.61 27.16 16.46
C LYS A 109 31.92 28.12 17.61
N ALA A 110 31.39 27.88 18.82
CA ALA A 110 31.55 28.80 19.95
C ALA A 110 32.82 28.55 20.80
N GLU A 111 33.53 27.44 20.58
CA GLU A 111 34.63 26.98 21.45
C GLU A 111 36.04 27.22 20.86
N SER A 112 36.19 28.12 19.89
CA SER A 112 37.51 28.48 19.31
C SER A 112 37.75 29.98 19.19
N ALA A 113 37.22 30.78 20.13
CA ALA A 113 37.50 32.21 20.24
C ALA A 113 38.27 32.52 21.53
#